data_AF-A0A376LE07-F1
#
_entry.id   AF-A0A376LE07-F1
#
_cell.length_a   1.000
_cell.length_b   1.000
_cell.length_c   1.000
_cell.angle_alpha   90.00
_cell.angle_beta   90.00
_cell.angle_gamma   90.00
#
_symmetry.space_group_name_H-M   'P 1'
#
loop_
_entity.id
_entity.type
_entity.pdbx_description
1 polymer ?
#
loop_
_entity_poly.entity_id
_entity_poly.type
_entity_poly.pdbx_seq_one_letter_code
_entity_poly.pdbx_strand_id
1 'polypeptide(L)'
;MCSLAFALTGCITWGLVSNTASRPHAEQWRSDTIKGLSLAEDSNGTKGYVFVGESLDYLLTTGGGEVVKMLNDPAIHGERITVSDNAKFILSSSDTNFSGSITLYYDWDNEEDKALATQYGFICNTQRCTWALDGLKGSIHQKNKKADYSNVMVFHQPFTVGFYKYKATDGVPRGLANALLPVTLTLDIVTSPLQFLILCTTRNC
;
A
#
# COMPACT_ATOMS: atom_id res chain seq x y z
N MET A 1 -22.51 -21.75 46.75
CA MET A 1 -23.46 -21.41 45.68
C MET A 1 -23.08 -20.04 45.14
N CYS A 2 -22.44 -19.97 43.97
CA CYS A 2 -22.10 -18.72 43.31
C CYS A 2 -22.16 -18.90 41.79
N SER A 3 -22.90 -17.98 41.17
CA SER A 3 -22.79 -17.45 39.81
C SER A 3 -23.03 -18.33 38.59
N LEU A 4 -24.28 -18.20 38.13
CA LEU A 4 -24.75 -17.93 36.77
C LEU A 4 -23.71 -17.69 35.66
N ALA A 5 -23.98 -18.42 34.56
CA ALA A 5 -24.13 -17.93 33.19
C ALA A 5 -22.93 -17.24 32.53
N PHE A 6 -22.13 -17.99 31.77
CA PHE A 6 -21.56 -17.59 30.47
C PHE A 6 -21.01 -18.83 29.76
N ALA A 7 -21.90 -19.68 29.24
CA ALA A 7 -21.52 -20.68 28.27
C ALA A 7 -22.70 -20.85 27.32
N LEU A 8 -22.44 -20.79 26.01
CA LEU A 8 -23.33 -21.14 24.88
C LEU A 8 -23.77 -20.02 23.92
N THR A 9 -22.97 -18.99 23.65
CA THR A 9 -23.19 -18.14 22.45
C THR A 9 -21.98 -17.97 21.53
N GLY A 10 -20.80 -18.52 21.87
CA GLY A 10 -19.57 -18.28 21.10
C GLY A 10 -19.34 -19.15 19.85
N CYS A 11 -19.95 -20.34 19.77
CA CYS A 11 -19.59 -21.32 18.72
C CYS A 11 -20.52 -21.32 17.50
N ILE A 12 -21.74 -20.81 17.61
CA ILE A 12 -22.74 -20.88 16.52
C ILE A 12 -22.46 -19.78 15.47
N THR A 13 -21.93 -18.63 15.89
CA THR A 13 -21.59 -17.52 14.98
C THR A 13 -20.38 -17.87 14.09
N TRP A 14 -19.43 -18.66 14.57
CA TRP A 14 -18.24 -19.04 13.80
C TRP A 14 -18.54 -20.08 12.72
N GLY A 15 -19.47 -21.02 12.97
CA GLY A 15 -19.87 -22.06 12.02
C GLY A 15 -20.68 -21.54 10.82
N LEU A 16 -21.44 -20.46 11.00
CA LEU A 16 -22.20 -19.80 9.92
C LEU A 16 -21.32 -18.86 9.08
N VAL A 17 -20.38 -18.13 9.70
CA VAL A 17 -19.44 -17.24 8.99
C VAL A 17 -18.42 -18.04 8.18
N SER A 18 -17.98 -19.20 8.65
CA SER A 18 -17.00 -20.04 7.93
C SER A 18 -17.57 -20.82 6.74
N ASN A 19 -18.88 -21.05 6.66
CA ASN A 19 -19.52 -21.77 5.55
C ASN A 19 -20.12 -20.86 4.46
N THR A 20 -20.26 -19.55 4.71
CA THR A 20 -20.87 -18.61 3.74
C THR A 20 -20.01 -17.40 3.40
N ALA A 21 -19.00 -17.05 4.19
CA ALA A 21 -18.10 -15.97 3.84
C ALA A 21 -16.96 -16.51 2.96
N SER A 22 -17.11 -16.39 1.64
CA SER A 22 -15.93 -16.36 0.76
C SER A 22 -14.93 -15.36 1.35
N ARG A 23 -13.65 -15.72 1.50
CA ARG A 23 -12.64 -14.78 1.99
C ARG A 23 -12.76 -13.47 1.20
N PRO A 24 -12.79 -12.29 1.84
CA PRO A 24 -12.93 -11.03 1.13
C PRO A 24 -11.79 -10.91 0.13
N HIS A 25 -12.12 -11.07 -1.15
CA HIS A 25 -11.18 -11.02 -2.25
C HIS A 25 -11.24 -9.63 -2.87
N ALA A 26 -10.08 -9.02 -3.06
CA ALA A 26 -9.96 -7.74 -3.74
C ALA A 26 -9.93 -8.00 -5.26
N GLU A 27 -10.85 -7.41 -6.00
CA GLU A 27 -10.87 -7.50 -7.46
C GLU A 27 -10.33 -6.23 -8.09
N GLN A 28 -9.54 -6.38 -9.15
CA GLN A 28 -9.02 -5.24 -9.89
C GLN A 28 -10.17 -4.52 -10.59
N TRP A 29 -10.36 -3.26 -10.23
CA TRP A 29 -11.37 -2.39 -10.83
C TRP A 29 -10.83 -1.61 -12.02
N ARG A 30 -9.57 -1.18 -11.94
CA ARG A 30 -8.90 -0.40 -12.99
C ARG A 30 -7.38 -0.57 -12.89
N SER A 31 -6.67 -0.30 -13.97
CA SER A 31 -5.23 0.01 -13.95
C SER A 31 -4.95 1.31 -14.66
N ASP A 32 -3.82 1.94 -14.33
CA ASP A 32 -3.25 3.08 -15.05
C ASP A 32 -1.73 2.95 -15.07
N THR A 33 -1.07 3.69 -15.97
CA THR A 33 0.38 3.75 -16.06
C THR A 33 0.88 5.07 -15.49
N ILE A 34 1.70 5.00 -14.43
CA ILE A 34 2.33 6.17 -13.84
C ILE A 34 3.56 6.54 -14.66
N LYS A 35 3.58 7.78 -15.17
CA LYS A 35 4.67 8.32 -16.02
C LYS A 35 5.66 9.17 -15.24
N GLY A 36 5.26 9.67 -14.08
CA GLY A 36 6.12 10.56 -13.29
C GLY A 36 5.52 10.95 -11.97
N LEU A 37 6.26 11.78 -11.26
CA LEU A 37 5.89 12.38 -10.00
C LEU A 37 6.04 13.90 -10.10
N SER A 38 4.99 14.64 -9.77
CA SER A 38 5.01 16.10 -9.75
C SER A 38 4.86 16.60 -8.32
N LEU A 39 5.51 17.72 -8.02
CA LEU A 39 5.09 18.58 -6.94
C LEU A 39 3.86 19.36 -7.45
N ALA A 40 2.75 19.29 -6.72
CA ALA A 40 1.59 20.14 -6.93
C ALA A 40 1.45 21.08 -5.74
N GLU A 41 1.05 22.31 -6.00
CA GLU A 41 0.75 23.29 -4.98
C GLU A 41 -0.71 23.67 -5.11
N ASP A 42 -1.49 23.58 -4.04
CA ASP A 42 -2.87 24.02 -4.05
C ASP A 42 -2.98 25.55 -3.96
N SER A 43 -4.19 26.10 -4.09
CA SER A 43 -4.43 27.55 -4.03
C SER A 43 -4.05 28.19 -2.70
N ASN A 44 -3.83 27.40 -1.66
CA ASN A 44 -3.44 27.85 -0.32
C ASN A 44 -1.93 27.73 -0.09
N GLY A 45 -1.15 27.35 -1.10
CA GLY A 45 0.29 27.15 -1.00
C GLY A 45 0.69 25.80 -0.40
N THR A 46 -0.27 24.89 -0.18
CA THR A 46 0.01 23.55 0.34
C THR A 46 0.60 22.70 -0.76
N LYS A 47 1.85 22.26 -0.54
CA LYS A 47 2.56 21.37 -1.45
C LYS A 47 2.14 19.92 -1.20
N GLY A 48 1.72 19.24 -2.26
CA GLY A 48 1.43 17.82 -2.30
C GLY A 48 2.19 17.15 -3.44
N TYR A 49 2.30 15.82 -3.38
CA TYR A 49 2.95 15.06 -4.44
C TYR A 49 1.90 14.34 -5.28
N VAL A 50 2.07 14.33 -6.59
CA VAL A 50 1.09 13.77 -7.52
C VAL A 50 1.79 12.75 -8.40
N PHE A 51 1.37 11.48 -8.32
CA PHE A 51 1.72 10.55 -9.41
C PHE A 51 0.92 10.95 -10.65
N VAL A 52 1.64 11.25 -11.72
CA VAL A 52 1.07 11.62 -13.01
C VAL A 52 0.81 10.34 -13.80
N GLY A 53 -0.45 9.92 -13.84
CA GLY A 53 -0.86 8.76 -14.61
C GLY A 53 -0.99 9.07 -16.09
N GLU A 54 -1.27 8.06 -16.90
CA GLU A 54 -1.63 8.24 -18.30
C GLU A 54 -3.05 8.81 -18.41
N SER A 55 -3.97 8.27 -17.61
CA SER A 55 -5.40 8.62 -17.66
C SER A 55 -5.81 9.60 -16.56
N LEU A 56 -5.27 9.44 -15.35
CA LEU A 56 -5.67 10.19 -14.15
C LEU A 56 -4.45 10.72 -13.39
N ASP A 57 -4.70 11.62 -12.44
CA ASP A 57 -3.69 12.10 -11.50
C ASP A 57 -3.99 11.58 -10.10
N TYR A 58 -2.93 11.25 -9.36
CA TYR A 58 -3.06 10.64 -8.04
C TYR A 58 -2.34 11.48 -6.99
N LEU A 59 -3.10 12.30 -6.26
CA LEU A 59 -2.57 13.15 -5.20
C LEU A 59 -2.26 12.31 -3.96
N LEU A 60 -0.98 12.21 -3.62
CA LEU A 60 -0.48 11.56 -2.42
C LEU A 60 -0.68 12.47 -1.21
N THR A 61 -1.41 11.95 -0.23
CA THR A 61 -1.59 12.58 1.08
C THR A 61 -0.61 12.02 2.12
N THR A 62 0.04 10.88 1.84
CA THR A 62 1.00 10.24 2.74
C THR A 62 2.03 9.44 1.94
N GLY A 63 3.30 9.45 2.39
CA GLY A 63 4.38 8.59 1.89
C GLY A 63 5.11 9.05 0.61
N GLY A 64 4.77 10.23 0.06
CA GLY A 64 5.46 10.79 -1.12
C GLY A 64 6.73 11.59 -0.81
N GLY A 65 6.85 12.16 0.40
CA GLY A 65 7.89 13.14 0.73
C GLY A 65 9.33 12.64 0.63
N GLU A 66 9.61 11.48 1.23
CA GLU A 66 10.96 10.91 1.21
C GLU A 66 11.40 10.50 -0.20
N VAL A 67 10.47 10.01 -1.02
CA VAL A 67 10.73 9.68 -2.43
C VAL A 67 11.13 10.92 -3.20
N VAL A 68 10.46 12.04 -2.96
CA VAL A 68 10.74 13.28 -3.70
C VAL A 68 12.04 13.91 -3.24
N LYS A 69 12.33 13.85 -1.93
CA LYS A 69 13.62 14.29 -1.41
C LYS A 69 14.76 13.52 -2.07
N MET A 70 14.63 12.20 -2.18
CA MET A 70 15.59 11.36 -2.90
C MET A 70 15.67 11.73 -4.38
N LEU A 71 14.54 11.79 -5.10
CA LEU A 71 14.54 12.08 -6.55
C LEU A 71 15.07 13.49 -6.91
N ASN A 72 15.09 14.43 -5.97
CA ASN A 72 15.69 15.75 -6.16
C ASN A 72 17.18 15.83 -5.78
N ASP A 73 17.76 14.77 -5.21
CA ASP A 73 19.19 14.74 -4.91
C ASP A 73 19.96 14.43 -6.21
N PRO A 74 20.78 15.37 -6.73
CA PRO A 74 21.53 15.14 -7.97
C PRO A 74 22.59 14.03 -7.83
N ALA A 75 22.93 13.61 -6.61
CA ALA A 75 23.85 12.50 -6.39
C ALA A 75 23.18 11.13 -6.57
N ILE A 76 21.84 11.04 -6.53
CA ILE A 76 21.15 9.79 -6.85
C ILE A 76 20.94 9.67 -8.36
N HIS A 77 21.34 8.54 -8.92
CA HIS A 77 21.14 8.22 -10.33
C HIS A 77 19.67 7.82 -10.59
N GLY A 78 18.78 8.80 -10.69
CA GLY A 78 17.33 8.59 -10.83
C GLY A 78 16.93 7.69 -12.02
N GLU A 79 17.75 7.66 -13.08
CA GLU A 79 17.57 6.78 -14.24
C GLU A 79 17.73 5.28 -13.92
N ARG A 80 18.35 4.96 -12.78
CA ARG A 80 18.55 3.58 -12.29
C ARG A 80 17.52 3.16 -11.25
N ILE A 81 16.56 4.03 -10.96
CA ILE A 81 15.45 3.74 -10.07
C ILE A 81 14.33 3.13 -10.89
N THR A 82 13.91 1.94 -10.49
CA THR A 82 12.80 1.20 -11.10
C THR A 82 11.74 0.92 -10.05
N VAL A 83 10.47 0.89 -10.45
CA VAL A 83 9.36 0.55 -9.55
C VAL A 83 8.90 -0.85 -9.85
N SER A 84 8.57 -1.63 -8.82
CA SER A 84 8.00 -2.96 -8.98
C SER A 84 6.79 -2.95 -9.90
N ASP A 85 6.81 -3.85 -10.88
CA ASP A 85 5.66 -4.09 -11.74
C ASP A 85 4.44 -4.50 -10.91
N ASN A 86 3.29 -3.96 -11.30
CA ASN A 86 1.98 -4.24 -10.69
C ASN A 86 1.83 -3.72 -9.26
N ALA A 87 2.24 -2.46 -9.02
CA ALA A 87 1.87 -1.74 -7.81
C ALA A 87 0.36 -1.91 -7.52
N LYS A 88 0.00 -2.25 -6.29
CA LYS A 88 -1.40 -2.51 -5.91
C LYS A 88 -1.87 -1.47 -4.93
N PHE A 89 -2.89 -0.73 -5.33
CA PHE A 89 -3.61 0.20 -4.46
C PHE A 89 -5.03 -0.30 -4.22
N ILE A 90 -5.42 -0.30 -2.96
CA ILE A 90 -6.77 -0.65 -2.51
C ILE A 90 -7.58 0.64 -2.40
N LEU A 91 -8.74 0.65 -3.05
CA LEU A 91 -9.68 1.76 -2.97
C LEU A 91 -10.44 1.77 -1.64
N SER A 92 -10.67 2.96 -1.10
CA SER A 92 -11.62 3.18 -0.02
C SER A 92 -13.05 2.90 -0.50
N SER A 93 -14.00 2.87 0.43
CA SER A 93 -15.43 2.73 0.11
C SER A 93 -16.00 3.86 -0.75
N SER A 94 -15.34 5.02 -0.81
CA SER A 94 -15.75 6.15 -1.66
C SER A 94 -15.24 6.04 -3.09
N ASP A 95 -14.41 5.04 -3.42
CA ASP A 95 -13.76 4.83 -4.72
C ASP A 95 -12.85 5.98 -5.21
N THR A 96 -12.71 7.04 -4.41
CA THR A 96 -11.90 8.22 -4.73
C THR A 96 -10.56 8.21 -4.02
N ASN A 97 -10.45 7.52 -2.88
CA ASN A 97 -9.22 7.46 -2.10
C ASN A 97 -8.62 6.08 -2.21
N PHE A 98 -7.30 6.00 -2.04
CA PHE A 98 -6.59 4.74 -2.11
C PHE A 98 -5.51 4.64 -1.04
N SER A 99 -5.13 3.40 -0.75
CA SER A 99 -3.97 3.07 0.07
C SER A 99 -3.22 1.87 -0.50
N GLY A 100 -1.90 1.83 -0.33
CA GLY A 100 -1.15 0.61 -0.56
C GLY A 100 0.34 0.83 -0.41
N SER A 101 1.11 0.07 -1.18
CA SER A 101 2.57 0.14 -1.16
C SER A 101 3.13 -0.04 -2.56
N ILE A 102 4.33 0.50 -2.77
CA ILE A 102 5.15 0.23 -3.95
C ILE A 102 6.54 -0.17 -3.48
N THR A 103 7.26 -0.90 -4.31
CA THR A 103 8.67 -1.19 -4.06
C THR A 103 9.52 -0.49 -5.09
N LEU A 104 10.48 0.30 -4.63
CA LEU A 104 11.52 0.86 -5.48
C LEU A 104 12.71 -0.08 -5.48
N TYR A 105 13.36 -0.17 -6.63
CA TYR A 105 14.65 -0.79 -6.78
C TYR A 105 15.66 0.20 -7.33
N TYR A 106 16.91 0.05 -6.91
CA TYR A 106 18.01 0.88 -7.36
C TYR A 106 19.21 0.00 -7.70
N ASP A 107 19.66 0.12 -8.95
CA ASP A 107 20.80 -0.61 -9.49
C ASP A 107 22.05 0.26 -9.34
N TRP A 108 22.86 -0.02 -8.33
CA TRP A 108 24.06 0.75 -7.97
C TRP A 108 25.29 0.25 -8.75
N ASP A 109 26.24 1.14 -9.08
CA ASP A 109 27.47 0.75 -9.79
C ASP A 109 28.68 0.63 -8.86
N ASN A 110 28.72 1.44 -7.81
CA ASN A 110 29.85 1.54 -6.90
C ASN A 110 29.37 1.61 -5.43
N GLU A 111 30.30 1.49 -4.48
CA GLU A 111 29.94 1.50 -3.06
C GLU A 111 29.46 2.87 -2.56
N GLU A 112 29.79 3.98 -3.23
CA GLU A 112 29.26 5.31 -2.89
C GLU A 112 27.76 5.40 -3.24
N ASP A 113 27.37 4.93 -4.43
CA ASP A 113 25.96 4.85 -4.86
C ASP A 113 25.13 4.03 -3.88
N LYS A 114 25.67 2.89 -3.46
CA LYS A 114 25.01 1.98 -2.51
C LYS A 114 24.91 2.60 -1.12
N ALA A 115 25.95 3.29 -0.66
CA ALA A 115 25.93 4.00 0.62
C ALA A 115 24.89 5.12 0.61
N LEU A 116 24.80 5.89 -0.48
CA LEU A 116 23.81 6.95 -0.66
C LEU A 116 22.38 6.39 -0.66
N ALA A 117 22.12 5.33 -1.45
CA ALA A 117 20.81 4.68 -1.46
C ALA A 117 20.40 4.18 -0.06
N THR A 118 21.35 3.64 0.71
CA THR A 118 21.09 3.18 2.08
C THR A 118 20.69 4.34 3.01
N GLN A 119 21.23 5.54 2.82
CA GLN A 119 20.84 6.73 3.61
C GLN A 119 19.37 7.13 3.38
N TYR A 120 18.83 6.87 2.19
CA TYR A 120 17.43 7.12 1.87
C TYR A 120 16.48 6.02 2.35
N GLY A 121 17.01 4.90 2.86
CA GLY A 121 16.21 3.79 3.40
C GLY A 121 16.17 2.56 2.50
N PHE A 122 16.97 2.51 1.44
CA PHE A 122 17.13 1.27 0.69
C PHE A 122 17.88 0.22 1.53
N ILE A 123 17.44 -1.03 1.39
CA ILE A 123 18.13 -2.20 1.88
C ILE A 123 18.83 -2.86 0.68
N CYS A 124 20.15 -2.89 0.73
CA CYS A 124 20.97 -3.34 -0.39
C CYS A 124 21.52 -4.76 -0.18
N ASN A 125 21.46 -5.57 -1.23
CA ASN A 125 22.17 -6.84 -1.34
C ASN A 125 23.30 -6.72 -2.38
N THR A 126 23.90 -7.86 -2.77
CA THR A 126 25.00 -7.90 -3.75
C THR A 126 24.60 -7.59 -5.18
N GLN A 127 23.30 -7.56 -5.49
CA GLN A 127 22.78 -7.35 -6.84
C GLN A 127 22.11 -5.98 -6.98
N ARG A 128 21.31 -5.57 -6.01
CA ARG A 128 20.57 -4.30 -6.05
C ARG A 128 20.10 -3.83 -4.68
N CYS A 129 19.65 -2.59 -4.64
CA CYS A 129 19.01 -1.96 -3.50
C CYS A 129 17.49 -2.03 -3.63
N THR A 130 16.77 -2.27 -2.54
CA THR A 130 15.29 -2.33 -2.51
C THR A 130 14.74 -1.45 -1.41
N TRP A 131 13.70 -0.68 -1.70
CA TRP A 131 12.97 0.12 -0.72
C TRP A 131 11.47 -0.11 -0.82
N ALA A 132 10.89 -0.69 0.23
CA ALA A 132 9.44 -0.84 0.37
C ALA A 132 8.84 0.47 0.92
N LEU A 133 8.02 1.12 0.09
CA LEU A 133 7.27 2.32 0.46
C LEU A 133 5.86 1.91 0.88
N ASP A 134 5.72 1.64 2.18
CA ASP A 134 4.45 1.25 2.77
C ASP A 134 3.63 2.46 3.24
N GLY A 135 2.32 2.25 3.35
CA GLY A 135 1.42 3.27 3.89
C GLY A 135 1.19 4.46 2.97
N LEU A 136 1.44 4.30 1.66
CA LEU A 136 1.05 5.29 0.66
C LEU A 136 -0.46 5.48 0.71
N LYS A 137 -0.88 6.74 0.78
CA LYS A 137 -2.29 7.13 0.74
C LYS A 137 -2.46 8.28 -0.22
N GLY A 138 -3.60 8.30 -0.90
CA GLY A 138 -3.90 9.38 -1.81
C GLY A 138 -5.34 9.40 -2.29
N SER A 139 -5.59 10.28 -3.25
CA SER A 139 -6.87 10.48 -3.90
C SER A 139 -6.71 10.55 -5.42
N ILE A 140 -7.75 10.09 -6.12
CA ILE A 140 -7.81 9.98 -7.57
C ILE A 140 -8.50 11.23 -8.13
N HIS A 141 -7.85 11.90 -9.07
CA HIS A 141 -8.33 13.12 -9.70
C HIS A 141 -8.33 12.99 -11.22
N GLN A 142 -9.28 13.69 -11.86
CA GLN A 142 -9.24 13.86 -13.30
C GLN A 142 -8.02 14.67 -13.69
N LYS A 143 -7.40 14.33 -14.82
CA LYS A 143 -6.25 15.08 -15.32
C LYS A 143 -6.58 16.55 -15.47
N ASN A 144 -5.75 17.39 -14.84
CA ASN A 144 -5.92 18.82 -14.95
C ASN A 144 -5.31 19.32 -16.27
N LYS A 145 -6.16 19.65 -17.25
CA LYS A 145 -5.72 20.19 -18.56
C LYS A 145 -4.96 21.52 -18.47
N LYS A 146 -5.00 22.19 -17.32
CA LYS A 146 -4.31 23.46 -17.06
C LYS A 146 -3.16 23.32 -16.05
N ALA A 147 -2.91 22.13 -15.51
CA ALA A 147 -1.78 21.95 -14.60
C ALA A 147 -0.48 22.07 -15.37
N ASP A 148 0.46 22.82 -14.79
CA ASP A 148 1.81 22.91 -15.31
C ASP A 148 2.61 21.69 -14.84
N TYR A 149 2.83 20.77 -15.77
CA TYR A 149 3.64 19.58 -15.58
C TYR A 149 5.09 19.79 -16.04
N SER A 150 5.52 21.03 -16.28
CA SER A 150 6.91 21.32 -16.70
C SER A 150 7.96 20.81 -15.71
N ASN A 151 7.58 20.67 -14.44
CA ASN A 151 8.45 20.19 -13.35
C ASN A 151 8.14 18.73 -12.96
N VAL A 152 7.57 17.94 -13.87
CA VAL A 152 7.38 16.50 -13.62
C VAL A 152 8.75 15.82 -13.58
N MET A 153 9.02 15.19 -12.45
CA MET A 153 10.11 14.22 -12.33
C MET A 153 9.63 12.94 -13.05
N VAL A 154 10.07 12.77 -14.29
CA VAL A 154 9.69 11.63 -15.11
C VAL A 154 10.36 10.38 -14.56
N PHE A 155 9.57 9.34 -14.28
CA PHE A 155 10.16 8.02 -14.04
C PHE A 155 10.73 7.54 -15.37
N HIS A 156 12.03 7.27 -15.41
CA HIS A 156 12.69 6.75 -16.61
C HIS A 156 12.02 5.46 -17.11
N GLN A 157 11.49 4.68 -16.17
CA GLN A 157 10.62 3.55 -16.46
C GLN A 157 9.24 3.80 -15.85
N PRO A 158 8.24 4.15 -16.69
CA PRO A 158 6.84 4.18 -16.26
C PRO A 158 6.42 2.82 -15.71
N PHE A 159 5.58 2.81 -14.67
CA PHE A 159 5.11 1.57 -14.06
C PHE A 159 3.59 1.49 -14.03
N THR A 160 3.06 0.26 -14.05
CA THR A 160 1.62 0.03 -14.00
C THR A 160 1.15 -0.11 -12.56
N VAL A 161 0.08 0.60 -12.23
CA VAL A 161 -0.63 0.48 -10.96
C VAL A 161 -2.02 -0.10 -11.17
N GLY A 162 -2.38 -1.10 -10.37
CA GLY A 162 -3.72 -1.66 -10.30
C GLY A 162 -4.47 -1.13 -9.10
N PHE A 163 -5.71 -0.71 -9.31
CA PHE A 163 -6.66 -0.29 -8.28
C PHE A 163 -7.67 -1.39 -8.02
N TYR A 164 -7.79 -1.81 -6.76
CA TYR A 164 -8.61 -2.95 -6.36
C TYR A 164 -9.71 -2.53 -5.38
N LYS A 165 -10.85 -3.23 -5.45
CA LYS A 165 -11.96 -3.09 -4.51
C LYS A 165 -12.22 -4.41 -3.80
N TYR A 166 -12.45 -4.35 -2.49
CA TYR A 166 -13.00 -5.51 -1.80
C TYR A 166 -14.45 -5.72 -2.24
N LYS A 167 -14.76 -6.93 -2.70
CA LYS A 167 -16.16 -7.33 -2.83
C LYS A 167 -16.77 -7.44 -1.44
N ALA A 168 -17.95 -6.83 -1.28
CA ALA A 168 -18.79 -7.15 -0.13
C ALA A 168 -19.16 -8.62 -0.24
N THR A 169 -18.79 -9.41 0.76
CA THR A 169 -19.34 -10.75 0.94
C THR A 169 -20.85 -10.62 1.12
N ASP A 170 -21.61 -11.47 0.42
CA ASP A 170 -23.06 -11.50 0.53
C ASP A 170 -23.47 -11.56 2.01
N GLY A 171 -24.25 -10.56 2.45
CA GLY A 171 -24.76 -10.46 3.83
C GLY A 171 -23.99 -9.56 4.79
N VAL A 172 -22.79 -9.05 4.46
CA VAL A 172 -22.06 -8.10 5.33
C VAL A 172 -22.14 -6.67 4.76
N PRO A 173 -22.72 -5.70 5.50
CA PRO A 173 -22.73 -4.31 5.09
C PRO A 173 -21.31 -3.79 4.84
N ARG A 174 -21.09 -3.11 3.71
CA ARG A 174 -19.77 -2.56 3.30
C ARG A 174 -19.04 -1.78 4.40
N GLY A 175 -19.77 -1.11 5.30
CA GLY A 175 -19.21 -0.36 6.41
C GLY A 175 -18.58 -1.20 7.52
N LEU A 176 -19.08 -2.43 7.76
CA LEU A 176 -18.60 -3.33 8.81
C LEU A 176 -17.39 -4.14 8.36
N ALA A 177 -17.39 -4.61 7.11
CA ALA A 177 -16.24 -5.32 6.54
C ALA A 177 -14.99 -4.41 6.49
N ASN A 178 -15.14 -3.17 6.05
CA ASN A 178 -14.01 -2.25 5.88
C ASN A 178 -13.47 -1.65 7.20
N ALA A 179 -14.24 -1.66 8.29
CA ALA A 179 -13.78 -1.18 9.61
C ALA A 179 -13.01 -2.27 10.38
N LEU A 180 -13.41 -3.53 10.23
CA LEU A 180 -12.84 -4.66 10.97
C LEU A 180 -11.64 -5.28 10.25
N LEU A 181 -11.60 -5.28 8.92
CA LEU A 181 -10.55 -5.97 8.14
C LEU A 181 -9.14 -5.33 8.19
N PRO A 182 -8.98 -3.99 8.20
CA PRO A 182 -7.65 -3.39 8.36
C PRO A 182 -7.02 -3.72 9.72
N VAL A 183 -7.85 -3.94 10.74
CA VAL A 183 -7.41 -4.23 12.12
C VAL A 183 -7.09 -5.72 12.31
N THR A 184 -7.80 -6.62 11.63
CA THR A 184 -7.55 -8.07 11.74
C THR A 184 -6.28 -8.51 10.99
N LEU A 185 -5.97 -7.91 9.82
CA LEU A 185 -4.77 -8.28 9.05
C LEU A 185 -3.46 -7.87 9.76
N THR A 186 -3.48 -6.80 10.57
CA THR A 186 -2.32 -6.43 11.41
C THR A 186 -2.17 -7.30 12.64
N LEU A 187 -3.26 -7.89 13.15
CA LEU A 187 -3.21 -8.76 14.32
C LEU A 187 -2.62 -10.14 13.98
N ASP A 188 -2.85 -10.65 12.78
CA ASP A 188 -2.32 -11.95 12.33
C ASP A 188 -0.79 -11.92 12.13
N ILE A 189 -0.19 -10.77 11.80
CA ILE A 189 1.27 -10.62 11.70
C ILE A 189 1.94 -10.63 13.08
N VAL A 190 1.31 -10.02 14.09
CA VAL A 190 1.89 -9.87 15.43
C VAL A 190 1.60 -11.07 16.34
N THR A 191 0.47 -11.77 16.14
CA THR A 191 0.08 -12.92 16.99
C THR A 191 0.43 -14.29 16.40
N SER A 192 0.86 -14.37 15.14
CA SER A 192 1.25 -15.63 14.49
C SER A 192 2.38 -16.42 15.16
N PRO A 193 3.33 -15.85 15.92
CA PRO A 193 4.30 -16.70 16.62
C PRO A 193 3.72 -17.37 17.89
N LEU A 194 2.71 -16.76 18.53
CA LEU A 194 2.17 -17.26 19.80
C LEU A 194 1.13 -18.37 19.64
N GLN A 195 0.43 -18.43 18.51
CA GLN A 195 -0.56 -19.48 18.27
C GLN A 195 0.08 -20.86 17.97
N PHE A 196 1.35 -20.88 17.52
CA PHE A 196 2.12 -22.13 17.40
C PHE A 196 2.66 -22.65 18.74
N LEU A 197 2.74 -21.83 19.79
CA LEU A 197 3.22 -22.28 21.11
C LEU A 197 2.14 -22.98 21.93
N ILE A 198 0.85 -22.71 21.69
CA ILE A 198 -0.25 -23.35 22.45
C ILE A 198 -0.56 -24.76 21.90
N LEU A 199 -0.24 -25.05 20.64
CA LEU A 199 -0.47 -26.36 20.02
C LEU A 199 0.57 -27.43 20.38
N CYS A 200 1.68 -27.07 21.03
CA CYS A 200 2.73 -28.04 21.41
C CYS A 200 2.68 -28.55 22.87
N THR A 201 1.75 -28.08 23.72
CA THR A 201 1.66 -28.57 25.12
C THR A 201 0.47 -29.48 25.40
N THR A 202 -0.31 -29.88 24.39
CA THR A 202 -1.40 -30.87 24.55
C THR A 202 -1.31 -32.00 23.53
N ARG A 203 -0.14 -32.61 23.39
CA ARG A 203 -0.03 -34.02 22.99
C ARG A 203 0.92 -34.73 23.93
N ASN A 204 0.36 -35.23 25.02
CA ASN A 204 0.67 -36.57 25.51
C ASN A 204 -0.59 -37.13 26.15
N CYS A 205 -0.95 -38.33 25.69
CA CYS A 205 -1.83 -39.25 26.39
C CYS A 205 -1.31 -39.54 27.80
#